data_AF-A0A660XXP1-F1
#
_entry.id   AF-A0A660XXP1-F1
#
_cell.length_a   1.000
_cell.length_b   1.000
_cell.length_c   1.000
_cell.angle_alpha   90.00
_cell.angle_beta   90.00
_cell.angle_gamma   90.00
#
_symmetry.space_group_name_H-M   'P 1'
#
loop_
_entity.id
_entity.type
_entity.pdbx_description
1 polymer ?
#
loop_
_entity_poly.entity_id
_entity_poly.type
_entity_poly.pdbx_seq_one_letter_code
_entity_poly.pdbx_strand_id
1 'polypeptide(L)'
;MKHICLMVLVLASVAGCGKGGTMGTEPSVPEDGRIFLDNRTEFTITASYFDEEMGTVETEVEAHQKKEISRDLLKGGTELKIHLKSTREAGGFGPQIPETDVEVTVDGNIVIVVYRVGVYGNPRAWEYQVITQ
;
A
#
# COMPACT_ATOMS: atom_id res chain seq x y z
N MET A 1 37.18 -41.48 -44.44
CA MET A 1 36.40 -41.59 -45.69
C MET A 1 34.94 -41.42 -45.28
N LYS A 2 34.38 -40.22 -45.42
CA LYS A 2 33.50 -39.74 -46.51
C LYS A 2 32.17 -40.51 -46.63
N HIS A 3 31.10 -39.72 -46.83
CA HIS A 3 29.69 -40.03 -47.17
C HIS A 3 28.74 -40.10 -45.96
N ILE A 4 27.98 -39.04 -45.62
CA ILE A 4 26.79 -38.47 -46.30
C ILE A 4 25.66 -39.51 -46.40
N CYS A 5 24.59 -39.35 -45.61
CA CYS A 5 23.26 -39.11 -46.18
C CYS A 5 22.22 -38.74 -45.11
N LEU A 6 21.58 -37.61 -45.40
CA LEU A 6 20.34 -37.08 -44.88
C LEU A 6 19.20 -38.12 -44.96
N MET A 7 18.43 -38.32 -43.90
CA MET A 7 17.04 -38.77 -44.01
C MET A 7 16.19 -38.09 -42.94
N VAL A 8 15.35 -37.16 -43.41
CA VAL A 8 14.27 -36.52 -42.68
C VAL A 8 13.04 -37.43 -42.77
N LEU A 9 12.34 -37.74 -41.68
CA LEU A 9 10.86 -37.66 -41.60
C LEU A 9 10.31 -37.87 -40.18
N VAL A 10 9.85 -36.77 -39.59
CA VAL A 10 8.54 -36.52 -38.93
C VAL A 10 7.83 -37.71 -38.24
N LEU A 11 7.52 -37.56 -36.94
CA LEU A 11 6.13 -37.42 -36.46
C LEU A 11 6.08 -36.88 -35.01
N ALA A 12 5.29 -35.83 -34.84
CA ALA A 12 5.02 -35.13 -33.60
C ALA A 12 3.81 -35.73 -32.86
N SER A 13 3.70 -35.38 -31.58
CA SER A 13 2.56 -35.50 -30.64
C SER A 13 2.28 -36.92 -30.10
N VAL A 14 2.07 -37.13 -28.80
CA VAL A 14 1.23 -36.34 -27.88
C VAL A 14 1.69 -36.45 -26.42
N ALA A 15 1.72 -35.30 -25.77
CA ALA A 15 1.46 -34.95 -24.36
C ALA A 15 1.49 -36.03 -23.25
N GLY A 16 2.30 -35.74 -22.21
CA GLY A 16 2.20 -36.36 -20.90
C GLY A 16 3.31 -35.99 -19.91
N CYS A 17 3.93 -34.80 -20.00
CA CYS A 17 4.89 -34.33 -19.00
C CYS A 17 4.15 -33.84 -17.74
N GLY A 18 3.80 -34.76 -16.85
CA GLY A 18 3.40 -34.44 -15.47
C GLY A 18 4.60 -34.10 -14.62
N LYS A 19 5.29 -32.97 -14.90
CA LYS A 19 6.33 -32.42 -14.03
C LYS A 19 5.61 -31.62 -12.95
N GLY A 20 5.15 -32.32 -11.91
CA GLY A 20 4.59 -31.73 -10.70
C GLY A 20 5.69 -30.97 -9.96
N GLY A 21 5.93 -29.72 -10.36
CA GLY A 21 6.65 -28.76 -9.56
C GLY A 21 5.82 -28.48 -8.32
N THR A 22 6.25 -28.98 -7.18
CA THR A 22 5.94 -28.39 -5.90
C THR A 22 6.43 -26.94 -5.96
N MET A 23 5.54 -26.00 -6.24
CA MET A 23 5.75 -24.59 -5.92
C MET A 23 5.92 -24.55 -4.41
N GLY A 24 7.18 -24.59 -3.97
CA GLY A 24 7.51 -24.20 -2.62
C GLY A 24 6.97 -22.79 -2.44
N THR A 25 6.15 -22.61 -1.43
CA THR A 25 5.87 -21.28 -0.89
C THR A 25 7.17 -20.80 -0.27
N GLU A 26 8.10 -20.31 -1.11
CA GLU A 26 9.15 -19.44 -0.61
C GLU A 26 8.45 -18.29 0.12
N PRO A 27 8.87 -17.95 1.35
CA PRO A 27 8.36 -16.75 2.01
C PRO A 27 8.56 -15.58 1.05
N SER A 28 7.47 -14.91 0.67
CA SER A 28 7.57 -13.69 -0.14
C SER A 28 8.34 -12.67 0.66
N VAL A 29 9.48 -12.23 0.12
CA VAL A 29 10.25 -11.14 0.70
C VAL A 29 9.40 -9.87 0.55
N PRO A 30 9.09 -9.14 1.62
CA PRO A 30 8.29 -7.93 1.53
C PRO A 30 8.92 -6.93 0.56
N GLU A 31 8.10 -6.32 -0.29
CA GLU A 31 8.61 -5.37 -1.29
C GLU A 31 8.82 -3.97 -0.68
N ASP A 32 9.86 -3.28 -1.13
CA ASP A 32 10.08 -1.86 -0.80
C ASP A 32 8.96 -1.00 -1.40
N GLY A 33 8.59 0.09 -0.73
CA GLY A 33 7.41 0.84 -1.13
C GLY A 33 7.33 2.28 -0.65
N ARG A 34 6.41 3.03 -1.24
CA ARG A 34 6.02 4.39 -0.84
C ARG A 34 4.61 4.39 -0.27
N ILE A 35 4.32 5.40 0.55
CA ILE A 35 3.02 5.55 1.19
C ILE A 35 2.34 6.80 0.65
N PHE A 36 1.11 6.62 0.19
CA PHE A 36 0.26 7.68 -0.32
C PHE A 36 -0.99 7.82 0.54
N LEU A 37 -1.44 9.05 0.72
CA LEU A 37 -2.74 9.36 1.27
C LEU A 37 -3.65 9.85 0.14
N ASP A 38 -4.75 9.14 -0.10
CA ASP A 38 -5.84 9.53 -1.00
C ASP A 38 -6.98 10.10 -0.15
N ASN A 39 -6.98 11.43 0.01
CA ASN A 39 -7.97 12.15 0.78
C ASN A 39 -9.20 12.40 -0.09
N ARG A 40 -10.28 11.65 0.13
CA ARG A 40 -11.55 11.83 -0.60
C ARG A 40 -12.54 12.72 0.13
N THR A 41 -12.15 13.27 1.26
CA THR A 41 -12.98 14.16 2.09
C THR A 41 -12.88 15.61 1.64
N GLU A 42 -13.75 16.44 2.18
CA GLU A 42 -13.79 17.89 2.04
C GLU A 42 -12.87 18.65 3.04
N PHE A 43 -12.04 17.93 3.79
CA PHE A 43 -11.16 18.49 4.82
C PHE A 43 -9.70 18.28 4.45
N THR A 44 -8.84 19.25 4.76
CA THR A 44 -7.39 19.03 4.73
C THR A 44 -7.00 18.10 5.87
N ILE A 45 -6.14 17.12 5.58
CA ILE A 45 -5.65 16.14 6.54
C ILE A 45 -4.14 16.28 6.66
N THR A 46 -3.65 16.39 7.89
CA THR A 46 -2.24 16.26 8.22
C THR A 46 -1.97 14.79 8.53
N ALA A 47 -1.09 14.17 7.74
CA ALA A 47 -0.51 12.88 8.04
C ALA A 47 0.85 13.07 8.71
N SER A 48 1.07 12.43 9.84
CA SER A 48 2.37 12.45 10.50
C SER A 48 2.83 11.05 10.93
N TYR A 49 4.13 10.80 10.86
CA TYR A 49 4.73 9.57 11.35
C TYR A 49 6.14 9.86 11.88
N PHE A 50 6.66 8.94 12.70
CA PHE A 50 8.02 9.04 13.21
C PHE A 50 9.00 8.33 12.27
N ASP A 51 10.04 9.04 11.87
CA ASP A 51 11.18 8.53 11.14
C ASP A 51 12.41 8.56 12.06
N GLU A 52 13.17 7.46 12.13
CA GLU A 52 14.29 7.34 13.08
C GLU A 52 15.44 8.33 12.79
N GLU A 53 15.64 8.71 11.52
CA GLU A 53 16.74 9.59 11.13
C GLU A 53 16.37 11.08 11.27
N MET A 54 15.10 11.42 11.06
CA MET A 54 14.63 12.80 10.92
C MET A 54 13.69 13.25 12.04
N GLY A 55 13.15 12.33 12.83
CA GLY A 55 12.08 12.60 13.79
C GLY A 55 10.70 12.62 13.13
N THR A 56 9.79 13.46 13.62
CA THR A 56 8.42 13.51 13.09
C THR A 56 8.38 14.12 11.70
N VAL A 57 7.89 13.34 10.73
CA VAL A 57 7.56 13.80 9.38
C VAL A 57 6.09 14.16 9.34
N GLU A 58 5.76 15.33 8.78
CA GLU A 58 4.38 15.79 8.62
C GLU A 58 4.11 16.18 7.17
N THR A 59 2.97 15.75 6.64
CA THR A 59 2.52 16.10 5.29
C THR A 59 1.05 16.48 5.31
N GLU A 60 0.74 17.68 4.85
CA GLU A 60 -0.64 18.10 4.58
C GLU A 60 -1.10 17.62 3.21
N VAL A 61 -2.32 17.10 3.17
CA VAL A 61 -3.01 16.60 1.98
C VAL A 61 -4.37 17.28 1.90
N GLU A 62 -4.55 18.08 0.85
CA GLU A 62 -5.75 18.87 0.65
C GLU A 62 -6.97 18.00 0.34
N ALA A 63 -8.16 18.61 0.46
CA ALA A 63 -9.41 17.96 0.09
C ALA A 63 -9.36 17.44 -1.36
N HIS A 64 -9.83 16.20 -1.55
CA HIS A 64 -9.86 15.51 -2.85
C HIS A 64 -8.48 15.33 -3.53
N GLN A 65 -7.40 15.37 -2.75
CA GLN A 65 -6.04 15.18 -3.24
C GLN A 65 -5.51 13.78 -2.88
N LYS A 66 -4.76 13.19 -3.82
CA LYS A 66 -3.82 12.09 -3.53
C LYS A 66 -2.40 12.62 -3.49
N LYS A 67 -1.66 12.36 -2.42
CA LYS A 67 -0.29 12.84 -2.23
C LYS A 67 0.58 11.76 -1.57
N GLU A 68 1.85 11.70 -1.94
CA GLU A 68 2.83 10.90 -1.23
C GLU A 68 3.07 11.52 0.16
N ILE A 69 3.00 10.70 1.19
CA ILE A 69 3.24 11.10 2.59
C ILE A 69 4.53 10.50 3.13
N SER A 70 5.03 9.41 2.54
CA SER A 70 6.41 8.98 2.75
C SER A 70 7.37 9.97 2.11
N ARG A 71 8.49 10.23 2.75
CA ARG A 71 9.54 11.05 2.15
C ARG A 71 10.31 10.31 1.06
N ASP A 72 10.65 9.05 1.35
CA ASP A 72 11.55 8.22 0.55
C ASP A 72 10.95 6.82 0.33
N LEU A 73 11.66 6.01 -0.46
CA LEU A 73 11.34 4.59 -0.59
C LEU A 73 11.66 3.88 0.73
N LEU A 74 10.63 3.31 1.34
CA LEU A 74 10.73 2.58 2.60
C LEU A 74 11.06 1.13 2.33
N LYS A 75 11.85 0.52 3.23
CA LYS A 75 12.21 -0.90 3.12
C LYS A 75 10.99 -1.78 3.37
N GLY A 76 10.86 -2.86 2.62
CA GLY A 76 9.88 -3.91 2.87
C GLY A 76 9.97 -4.42 4.31
N GLY A 77 8.81 -4.66 4.93
CA GLY A 77 8.66 -5.07 6.32
C GLY A 77 8.75 -3.93 7.34
N THR A 78 8.97 -2.68 6.91
CA THR A 78 8.94 -1.52 7.83
C THR A 78 7.54 -1.35 8.40
N GLU A 79 7.42 -1.34 9.72
CA GLU A 79 6.17 -1.05 10.42
C GLU A 79 6.09 0.44 10.78
N LEU A 80 4.98 1.07 10.44
CA LEU A 80 4.76 2.49 10.65
C LEU A 80 3.40 2.73 11.29
N LYS A 81 3.39 3.68 12.22
CA LYS A 81 2.17 4.23 12.81
C LYS A 81 1.98 5.65 12.30
N ILE A 82 1.01 5.83 11.43
CA ILE A 82 0.69 7.12 10.79
C ILE A 82 -0.49 7.74 11.50
N HIS A 83 -0.27 8.91 12.09
CA HIS A 83 -1.32 9.71 12.71
C HIS A 83 -1.97 10.61 11.66
N LEU A 84 -3.28 10.46 11.46
CA LEU A 84 -4.07 11.29 10.57
C LEU A 84 -4.93 12.24 11.39
N LYS A 85 -4.85 13.53 11.11
CA LYS A 85 -5.58 14.56 11.86
C LYS A 85 -6.15 15.61 10.93
N SER A 86 -7.39 16.04 11.18
CA SER A 86 -7.95 17.19 10.44
C SER A 86 -7.29 18.50 10.89
N THR A 87 -7.09 19.42 9.96
CA THR A 87 -6.62 20.78 10.29
C THR A 87 -7.72 21.65 10.93
N ARG A 88 -8.99 21.23 10.83
CA ARG A 88 -10.15 21.97 11.34
C ARG A 88 -11.21 21.04 11.93
N GLU A 89 -12.19 21.65 12.58
CA GLU A 89 -13.36 20.92 13.07
C GLU A 89 -14.18 20.35 11.92
N ALA A 90 -14.64 19.12 12.08
CA ALA A 90 -15.43 18.37 11.12
C ALA A 90 -16.50 17.53 11.85
N GLY A 91 -17.71 17.48 11.28
CA GLY A 91 -18.82 16.67 11.80
C GLY A 91 -20.07 17.49 12.18
N GLY A 92 -21.21 16.80 12.25
CA GLY A 92 -22.52 17.41 12.55
C GLY A 92 -22.90 17.45 14.05
N PHE A 93 -22.04 16.92 14.93
CA PHE A 93 -22.32 16.71 16.36
C PHE A 93 -21.47 17.60 17.29
N GLY A 94 -21.10 18.80 16.82
CA GLY A 94 -20.32 19.80 17.55
C GLY A 94 -18.87 19.92 17.08
N PRO A 95 -18.10 20.89 17.63
CA PRO A 95 -16.72 21.17 17.26
C PRO A 95 -15.81 20.00 17.63
N GLN A 96 -15.46 19.15 16.67
CA GLN A 96 -14.56 18.02 16.90
C GLN A 96 -13.54 17.94 15.76
N ILE A 97 -12.27 17.77 16.11
CA ILE A 97 -11.19 17.57 15.14
C ILE A 97 -11.00 16.06 15.01
N PRO A 98 -11.35 15.43 13.87
CA PRO A 98 -11.14 14.02 13.69
C PRO A 98 -9.66 13.67 13.67
N GLU A 99 -9.31 12.60 14.36
CA GLU A 99 -7.97 12.04 14.37
C GLU A 99 -7.99 10.51 14.47
N THR A 100 -7.02 9.83 13.85
CA THR A 100 -6.92 8.37 13.87
C THR A 100 -5.50 7.93 13.58
N ASP A 101 -5.06 6.89 14.27
CA ASP A 101 -3.81 6.21 13.97
C ASP A 101 -4.06 5.06 12.98
N VAL A 102 -3.22 4.97 11.95
CA VAL A 102 -3.20 3.91 10.95
C VAL A 102 -1.89 3.16 11.08
N GLU A 103 -1.96 1.88 11.42
CA GLU A 103 -0.80 0.99 11.47
C GLU A 103 -0.66 0.30 10.11
N VAL A 104 0.54 0.39 9.52
CA VAL A 104 0.86 -0.22 8.22
C VAL A 104 2.19 -0.95 8.28
N THR A 105 2.30 -2.04 7.53
CA THR A 105 3.55 -2.73 7.25
C THR A 105 3.84 -2.61 5.77
N VAL A 106 5.01 -2.09 5.42
CA VAL A 106 5.42 -1.88 4.02
C VAL A 106 5.61 -3.23 3.33
N ASP A 107 4.86 -3.45 2.26
CA ASP A 107 4.96 -4.63 1.38
C ASP A 107 4.57 -4.21 -0.04
N GLY A 108 5.35 -3.31 -0.62
CA GLY A 108 5.00 -2.57 -1.83
C GLY A 108 4.34 -1.22 -1.55
N ASN A 109 3.72 -0.62 -2.56
CA ASN A 109 3.15 0.72 -2.41
C ASN A 109 1.86 0.66 -1.61
N ILE A 110 1.74 1.52 -0.61
CA ILE A 110 0.55 1.59 0.24
C ILE A 110 -0.24 2.85 -0.10
N VAL A 111 -1.55 2.70 -0.25
CA VAL A 111 -2.49 3.80 -0.36
C VAL A 111 -3.45 3.74 0.81
N ILE A 112 -3.38 4.75 1.68
CA ILE A 112 -4.38 5.01 2.72
C ILE A 112 -5.45 5.88 2.08
N VAL A 113 -6.67 5.38 1.98
CA VAL A 113 -7.79 6.11 1.41
C VAL A 113 -8.70 6.55 2.54
N VAL A 114 -8.95 7.84 2.68
CA VAL A 114 -9.82 8.41 3.72
C VAL A 114 -11.10 8.92 3.07
N TYR A 115 -12.26 8.47 3.55
CA TYR A 115 -13.54 8.68 2.85
C TYR A 115 -14.50 9.61 3.58
N ARG A 116 -14.53 9.59 4.91
CA ARG A 116 -15.40 10.44 5.73
C ARG A 116 -14.96 10.48 7.18
N VAL A 117 -15.53 11.41 7.94
CA VAL A 117 -15.54 11.35 9.40
C VAL A 117 -16.47 10.23 9.85
N GLY A 118 -16.09 9.50 10.89
CA GLY A 118 -16.91 8.50 11.54
C GLY A 118 -18.28 9.06 11.90
N VAL A 119 -19.32 8.26 11.71
CA VAL A 119 -20.71 8.73 11.93
C VAL A 119 -21.35 7.98 13.10
N TYR A 120 -20.96 6.71 13.32
CA TYR A 120 -21.54 5.84 14.34
C TYR A 120 -20.44 5.27 15.25
N GLY A 121 -20.63 5.39 16.57
CA GLY A 121 -19.73 4.82 17.58
C GLY A 121 -18.44 5.61 17.84
N ASN A 122 -17.85 6.25 16.82
CA ASN A 122 -16.68 7.12 16.98
C ASN A 122 -16.68 8.30 15.99
N PRO A 123 -17.45 9.37 16.26
CA PRO A 123 -17.50 10.55 15.38
C PRO A 123 -16.23 11.41 15.39
N ARG A 124 -15.19 10.96 16.10
CA ARG A 124 -13.88 11.60 16.22
C ARG A 124 -12.80 10.91 15.38
N ALA A 125 -13.13 9.82 14.70
CA ALA A 125 -12.18 9.08 13.90
C ALA A 125 -12.41 9.29 12.41
N TRP A 126 -11.34 9.17 11.63
CA TRP A 126 -11.43 9.01 10.20
C TRP A 126 -11.88 7.59 9.86
N GLU A 127 -12.79 7.46 8.90
CA GLU A 127 -13.03 6.18 8.24
C GLU A 127 -12.11 6.04 7.03
N TYR A 128 -11.34 4.96 7.00
CA TYR A 128 -10.30 4.73 6.01
C TYR A 128 -10.21 3.28 5.57
N GLN A 129 -9.49 3.06 4.47
CA GLN A 129 -9.06 1.75 3.99
C GLN A 129 -7.58 1.81 3.63
N VAL A 130 -6.84 0.74 3.91
CA VAL A 130 -5.46 0.57 3.47
C VAL A 130 -5.45 -0.40 2.29
N ILE A 131 -4.77 -0.03 1.21
CA ILE A 131 -4.60 -0.84 0.00
C ILE A 131 -3.10 -0.98 -0.27
N THR A 132 -2.65 -2.22 -0.42
CA THR A 132 -1.28 -2.57 -0.83
C THR A 132 -1.27 -2.90 -2.32
N GLN A 133 -0.27 -2.40 -3.06
CA GLN A 133 -0.14 -2.51 -4.52
C GLN A 133 1.18 -3.11 -4.95
#